data_AF-A0A531LJ55-F1
#
_entry.id   AF-A0A531LJ55-F1
#
_cell.length_a   1.000
_cell.length_b   1.000
_cell.length_c   1.000
_cell.angle_alpha   90.00
_cell.angle_beta   90.00
_cell.angle_gamma   90.00
#
_symmetry.space_group_name_H-M   'P 1'
#
loop_
_entity.id
_entity.type
_entity.pdbx_description
1 polymer ?
#
loop_
_entity_poly.entity_id
_entity_poly.type
_entity_poly.pdbx_seq_one_letter_code
_entity_poly.pdbx_strand_id
1 'polypeptide(L)' 'MRSRTTATTTTIAVLAWLSLAGDTNAETLLVGVAAPLSGPSAILGKQIEAGAGLAAAANGAQPRVVDDACT' A
#
# COMPACT_ATOMS: atom_id res chain seq x y z
N MET A 1 12.45 -48.38 11.61
CA MET A 1 13.30 -47.17 11.76
C MET A 1 12.90 -46.18 10.68
N ARG A 2 12.16 -45.12 11.02
CA ARG A 2 11.70 -44.11 10.04
C ARG A 2 12.82 -43.08 9.90
N SER A 3 13.36 -42.91 8.69
CA SER A 3 14.53 -42.05 8.43
C SER A 3 14.28 -40.61 8.88
N ARG A 4 14.92 -40.26 10.00
CA ARG A 4 14.92 -38.91 10.59
C ARG A 4 15.43 -37.85 9.60
N THR A 5 16.29 -38.27 8.67
CA THR A 5 16.89 -37.50 7.58
C THR A 5 15.88 -37.04 6.52
N THR A 6 14.88 -37.86 6.17
CA THR A 6 13.91 -37.51 5.11
C THR A 6 12.99 -36.38 5.55
N ALA A 7 12.65 -36.34 6.85
CA ALA A 7 11.83 -35.28 7.44
C ALA A 7 12.56 -33.93 7.46
N THR A 8 13.87 -33.92 7.73
CA THR A 8 14.66 -32.67 7.75
C THR A 8 14.80 -32.08 6.35
N THR A 9 15.04 -32.92 5.34
CA THR A 9 15.16 -32.48 3.95
C THR A 9 13.86 -31.86 3.43
N THR A 10 12.70 -32.42 3.75
CA THR A 10 11.40 -31.84 3.35
C THR A 10 11.12 -30.52 4.06
N THR A 11 11.45 -30.37 5.34
CA THR A 11 11.27 -29.10 6.06
C THR A 11 12.13 -27.98 5.45
N ILE A 12 13.38 -28.27 5.12
CA ILE A 12 14.28 -27.27 4.50
C ILE A 12 13.78 -26.88 3.10
N ALA A 13 13.30 -27.84 2.31
CA ALA A 13 12.74 -27.56 0.99
C ALA A 13 11.50 -26.66 1.07
N VAL A 14 10.59 -26.92 2.02
CA VAL A 14 9.39 -26.09 2.23
C VAL A 14 9.75 -24.68 2.68
N LEU A 15 10.71 -24.54 3.61
CA LEU A 15 11.17 -23.22 4.06
C LEU A 15 11.84 -22.43 2.94
N ALA A 16 12.67 -23.07 2.11
CA ALA A 16 13.30 -22.45 0.95
C ALA A 16 12.25 -21.97 -0.08
N TRP A 17 11.20 -22.75 -0.31
CA TRP A 17 10.08 -22.36 -1.17
C TRP A 17 9.27 -21.20 -0.58
N LEU A 18 9.00 -21.21 0.73
CA LEU A 18 8.31 -20.10 1.41
C LEU A 18 9.13 -18.80 1.37
N SER A 19 10.46 -18.91 1.44
CA SER A 19 11.38 -17.76 1.36
C SER A 19 11.31 -17.07 0.00
N LEU A 20 11.08 -17.83 -1.07
CA LEU A 20 10.96 -17.32 -2.43
C LEU A 20 9.55 -16.77 -2.73
N ALA A 21 8.54 -17.14 -1.93
CA ALA A 21 7.18 -16.61 -2.01
C ALA A 21 7.01 -15.27 -1.28
N GLY A 22 8.07 -14.75 -0.63
CA GLY A 22 8.04 -13.57 0.24
C GLY A 22 7.87 -12.21 -0.46
N ASP A 23 7.99 -12.15 -1.79
CA ASP A 23 7.72 -10.94 -2.56
C ASP A 23 6.23 -10.83 -2.91
N THR A 24 5.36 -10.92 -1.89
CA THR A 24 3.99 -10.45 -2.06
C THR A 24 4.06 -8.93 -2.20
N ASN A 25 3.90 -8.44 -3.42
CA ASN A 25 3.61 -7.04 -3.73
C ASN A 25 2.39 -6.62 -2.89
N ALA A 26 2.62 -6.09 -1.70
CA ALA A 26 1.56 -5.55 -0.88
C ALA A 26 0.88 -4.47 -1.73
N GLU A 27 -0.39 -4.69 -2.04
CA GLU A 27 -1.17 -3.71 -2.79
C GLU A 27 -1.04 -2.37 -2.05
N THR A 28 -0.61 -1.34 -2.79
CA THR A 28 -0.36 -0.04 -2.19
C THR A 28 -1.65 0.43 -1.52
N LEU A 29 -1.60 0.69 -0.21
CA LEU A 29 -2.76 1.18 0.52
C LEU A 29 -3.17 2.54 -0.06
N LEU A 30 -4.40 2.65 -0.56
CA LEU A 30 -4.91 3.88 -1.16
C LEU A 30 -5.82 4.63 -0.17
N VAL A 31 -5.63 5.95 -0.08
CA VAL A 31 -6.54 6.86 0.64
C VAL A 31 -7.24 7.74 -0.39
N GLY A 32 -8.56 7.60 -0.51
CA GLY A 32 -9.36 8.44 -1.39
C GLY A 32 -9.53 9.86 -0.81
N VAL A 33 -9.28 10.88 -1.63
CA VAL A 33 -9.45 12.29 -1.26
C VAL A 33 -10.27 12.97 -2.34
N ALA A 34 -11.45 13.47 -1.98
CA ALA A 34 -12.24 14.35 -2.83
C ALA A 34 -12.01 15.80 -2.37
N ALA A 35 -11.66 16.69 -3.30
CA ALA A 35 -11.41 18.08 -2.98
C ALA A 35 -11.70 18.98 -4.19
N PRO A 36 -12.06 20.26 -3.98
CA PRO A 36 -12.25 21.20 -5.08
C PRO A 36 -10.88 21.56 -5.65
N LEU A 37 -10.49 20.94 -6.76
CA LEU A 37 -9.23 21.23 -7.45
C LEU A 37 -9.41 22.19 -8.63
N SER A 38 -10.65 22.59 -8.88
CA SER A 38 -11.05 23.59 -9.86
C SER A 38 -12.04 24.60 -9.26
N GLY A 39 -12.31 25.68 -10.00
CA GLY A 39 -13.25 26.72 -9.57
C GLY A 39 -12.72 27.66 -8.47
N PRO A 40 -13.60 28.45 -7.84
CA PRO A 40 -13.21 29.49 -6.87
C PRO A 40 -12.50 28.94 -5.63
N SER A 41 -12.82 27.72 -5.23
CA SER A 41 -12.29 27.07 -4.03
C SER A 41 -11.03 26.24 -4.27
N ALA A 42 -10.44 26.29 -5.47
CA ALA A 42 -9.28 25.47 -5.86
C ALA A 42 -8.09 25.57 -4.88
N ILE A 43 -7.88 26.75 -4.29
CA ILE A 43 -6.81 26.96 -3.32
C ILE A 43 -6.99 26.13 -2.05
N LEU A 44 -8.24 25.92 -1.61
CA LEU A 44 -8.56 25.07 -0.45
C LEU A 44 -8.33 23.60 -0.79
N GLY A 45 -8.73 23.15 -1.99
CA GLY A 45 -8.47 21.78 -2.40
C GLY A 45 -6.99 21.46 -2.56
N LYS A 46 -6.15 22.43 -2.97
CA LYS A 46 -4.68 22.26 -2.97
C LYS A 46 -4.11 22.09 -1.56
N GLN A 47 -4.67 22.77 -0.56
CA GLN A 47 -4.27 22.57 0.84
C GLN A 47 -4.68 21.18 1.35
N ILE A 48 -5.88 20.70 0.96
CA ILE A 48 -6.36 19.35 1.28
C ILE A 48 -5.46 18.28 0.64
N GLU A 49 -5.16 18.42 -0.65
CA GLU A 49 -4.25 17.53 -1.41
C GLU A 49 -2.88 17.44 -0.72
N ALA A 50 -2.29 18.59 -0.36
CA ALA A 50 -0.99 18.63 0.30
C ALA A 50 -1.02 17.96 1.69
N GLY A 51 -2.01 18.29 2.52
CA GLY A 51 -2.15 17.70 3.86
C GLY A 51 -2.39 16.19 3.83
N ALA A 52 -3.26 15.74 2.92
CA ALA A 52 -3.54 14.32 2.73
C ALA A 52 -2.31 13.57 2.19
N GLY A 53 -1.52 14.18 1.31
CA GLY A 53 -0.26 13.61 0.84
C GLY A 53 0.75 13.38 1.96
N LEU A 54 0.93 14.37 2.84
CA LEU A 54 1.80 14.23 4.02
C LEU A 54 1.32 13.11 4.96
N ALA A 55 0.02 13.06 5.24
CA ALA A 55 -0.56 12.05 6.11
C ALA A 55 -0.47 10.64 5.51
N ALA A 56 -0.75 10.49 4.21
CA ALA A 56 -0.66 9.20 3.51
C ALA A 56 0.78 8.67 3.51
N ALA A 57 1.76 9.52 3.18
CA ALA A 57 3.18 9.16 3.19
C ALA A 57 3.65 8.70 4.57
N ALA A 58 3.24 9.39 5.64
CA ALA A 58 3.56 9.01 7.02
C ALA A 58 2.99 7.65 7.45
N ASN A 59 1.99 7.12 6.73
CA ASN A 59 1.31 5.87 7.02
C ASN A 59 1.55 4.77 5.96
N GLY A 60 2.54 4.96 5.06
CA GLY A 60 2.84 3.99 4.01
C GLY A 60 1.71 3.82 2.98
N ALA A 61 0.87 4.82 2.82
CA ALA A 61 -0.24 4.86 1.89
C ALA A 61 0.02 5.86 0.76
N GLN A 62 -0.74 5.75 -0.34
CA GLN A 62 -0.75 6.73 -1.42
C GLN A 62 -2.12 7.41 -1.52
N PRO A 63 -2.18 8.75 -1.66
CA PRO A 63 -3.44 9.45 -1.86
C PRO A 63 -3.92 9.25 -3.29
N ARG A 64 -5.22 8.96 -3.45
CA ARG A 64 -5.93 9.05 -4.74
C ARG A 64 -6.85 10.26 -4.69
N VAL A 65 -6.38 11.36 -5.27
CA VAL A 65 -7.10 12.63 -5.27
C VAL A 65 -8.02 12.72 -6.48
N VAL A 66 -9.27 13.13 -6.25
CA VAL A 66 -10.28 13.35 -7.28
C VAL A 66 -10.81 14.77 -7.12
N ASP A 67 -10.88 15.51 -8.23
CA ASP A 67 -11.56 16.81 -8.26
C ASP A 67 -13.06 16.60 -8.11
N ASP A 68 -13.64 17.11 -7.03
CA ASP A 68 -15.09 17.07 -6.80
C ASP A 68 -15.82 18.24 -7.47
N ALA A 69 -15.07 19.19 -8.03
CA ALA A 69 -15.58 20.40 -8.68
C ALA A 69 -16.59 21.18 -7.81
N CYS A 70 -16.52 21.11 -6.47
CA CYS A 70 -17.39 21.86 -5.58
C CYS A 70 -17.26 23.37 -5.83
N THR A 71 -18.19 23.91 -6.64
CA THR A 71 -18.29 25.33 -7.01
C THR A 71 -18.99 26.16 -5.96
#